data_AF-A0A352PIX4-F1
#
_entry.id   AF-A0A352PIX4-F1
#
_cell.length_a   1.000
_cell.length_b   1.000
_cell.length_c   1.000
_cell.angle_alpha   90.00
_cell.angle_beta   90.00
_cell.angle_gamma   90.00
#
_symmetry.space_group_name_H-M   'P 1'
#
loop_
_entity.id
_entity.type
_entity.pdbx_description
1 polymer ?
#
loop_
_entity_poly.entity_id
_entity_poly.type
_entity_poly.pdbx_seq_one_letter_code
_entity_poly.pdbx_strand_id
1 'polypeptide(L)' 'MSEQQRPKVGVGVMILKDGKVLLGKRKGSHGEGEYAFPGGHLE' A
#
# COMPACT_ATOMS: atom_id res chain seq x y z
N MET A 1 10.99 28.80 -1.06
CA MET A 1 10.24 28.57 0.19
C MET A 1 10.46 27.11 0.56
N SER A 2 10.95 26.81 1.75
CA SER A 2 11.17 25.42 2.16
C SER A 2 9.81 24.72 2.26
N GLU A 3 9.54 23.76 1.36
CA GLU A 3 8.47 22.80 1.61
C GLU A 3 8.72 22.19 2.99
N GLN A 4 7.79 22.41 3.91
CA GLN A 4 7.83 21.74 5.19
C GLN A 4 7.79 20.24 4.89
N GLN A 5 8.86 19.50 5.21
CA GLN A 5 8.88 18.04 5.10
C GLN A 5 7.81 17.48 6.05
N ARG A 6 6.63 17.20 5.48
CA ARG A 6 5.55 16.53 6.19
C ARG A 6 5.60 15.06 5.84
N PRO A 7 5.37 14.15 6.82
CA PRO A 7 5.24 12.74 6.54
C PRO A 7 4.14 12.49 5.50
N LYS A 8 4.41 11.64 4.52
CA LYS A 8 3.39 11.14 3.60
C LYS A 8 2.62 10.02 4.28
N VAL A 9 1.29 10.06 4.19
CA VAL A 9 0.42 9.03 4.77
C VAL A 9 0.11 7.95 3.74
N GLY A 10 0.16 6.70 4.17
CA GLY A 10 -0.27 5.54 3.39
C GLY A 10 -1.37 4.79 4.11
N VAL A 11 -2.32 4.25 3.36
CA VAL A 11 -3.41 3.42 3.87
C VAL A 11 -3.30 2.02 3.27
N GLY A 12 -3.38 1.00 4.13
CA GLY A 12 -3.47 -0.40 3.73
C GLY A 12 -4.77 -1.01 4.25
N VAL A 13 -5.36 -1.91 3.47
CA VAL A 13 -6.63 -2.58 3.80
C VAL A 13 -6.42 -4.08 3.81
N MET A 14 -6.67 -4.71 4.95
CA MET A 14 -6.68 -6.16 5.09
C MET A 14 -8.11 -6.68 4.84
N ILE A 15 -8.30 -7.46 3.78
CA ILE A 15 -9.59 -8.09 3.47
C ILE A 15 -9.50 -9.56 3.88
N LEU A 16 -10.38 -9.97 4.78
CA LEU A 16 -10.51 -11.34 5.26
C LEU A 16 -11.80 -11.96 4.73
N LYS A 17 -11.73 -13.18 4.21
CA LYS A 17 -12.89 -13.97 3.80
C LYS A 17 -12.58 -15.46 3.90
N ASP A 18 -13.45 -16.23 4.55
CA ASP A 18 -13.35 -17.69 4.66
C ASP A 18 -11.98 -18.18 5.16
N GLY A 19 -11.43 -17.51 6.18
CA GLY A 19 -10.10 -17.83 6.74
C GLY A 19 -8.91 -17.47 5.84
N LYS A 20 -9.15 -16.75 4.72
CA LYS A 20 -8.13 -16.31 3.77
C LYS A 20 -7.99 -14.80 3.78
N VAL A 21 -6.85 -14.30 3.27
CA VAL A 21 -6.56 -12.88 3.09
C VAL A 21 -6.36 -12.54 1.62
N LEU A 22 -6.79 -11.34 1.19
CA LEU A 22 -6.50 -10.84 -0.16
C LEU A 22 -5.13 -10.14 -0.19
N LEU A 23 -4.25 -10.64 -1.04
CA LEU A 23 -2.98 -10.01 -1.39
C LEU A 23 -2.90 -9.81 -2.90
N GLY A 24 -2.33 -8.69 -3.31
CA GLY A 24 -2.02 -8.39 -4.71
C GLY A 24 -0.51 -8.47 -4.96
N LYS A 25 -0.11 -9.09 -6.08
CA LYS A 25 1.27 -8.98 -6.58
C LYS A 25 1.45 -7.60 -7.20
N ARG A 26 2.35 -6.80 -6.64
CA ARG A 26 2.59 -5.41 -7.08
C ARG A 26 3.22 -5.38 -8.47
N LYS A 27 2.79 -4.41 -9.29
CA LYS A 27 3.33 -4.11 -10.63
C LYS A 27 4.01 -2.74 -10.60
N GLY A 28 5.18 -2.60 -11.23
CA GLY A 28 5.97 -1.36 -11.24
C GLY A 28 6.92 -1.21 -10.06
N SER A 29 7.73 -0.15 -10.05
CA SER A 29 9.02 -0.08 -9.34
C SER A 29 9.02 -0.42 -7.85
N HIS A 30 8.26 0.32 -7.03
CA HIS A 30 8.39 0.21 -5.57
C HIS A 30 7.73 -1.08 -5.07
N GLY A 31 8.55 -2.05 -4.65
CA GLY A 31 8.09 -3.38 -4.25
C GLY A 31 7.60 -4.22 -5.42
N GLU A 32 8.16 -4.07 -6.62
CA GLU A 32 7.77 -4.86 -7.79
C GLU A 32 7.84 -6.36 -7.51
N GLY A 33 6.77 -7.08 -7.83
CA GLY A 33 6.73 -8.53 -7.70
C GLY A 33 6.48 -9.06 -6.29
N GLU A 34 6.50 -8.20 -5.27
CA GLU A 34 6.11 -8.56 -3.90
C GLU A 34 4.59 -8.66 -3.75
N TYR A 35 4.15 -9.45 -2.77
CA TYR A 35 2.75 -9.50 -2.36
C TYR A 35 2.49 -8.51 -1.22
N ALA A 36 1.48 -7.67 -1.39
CA ALA A 36 1.08 -6.71 -0.37
C ALA A 36 -0.45 -6.64 -0.26
N PHE A 37 -0.92 -6.12 0.88
CA PHE A 37 -2.33 -5.77 1.04
C PHE A 37 -2.70 -4.63 0.06
N PRO A 38 -3.95 -4.61 -0.44
CA PRO A 38 -4.48 -3.45 -1.17
C PRO A 38 -4.28 -2.16 -0.38
N GLY A 39 -3.93 -1.07 -1.07
CA GLY A 39 -3.64 0.19 -0.40
C GLY A 39 -2.95 1.19 -1.32
N GLY A 40 -2.59 2.34 -0.76
CA GLY A 40 -1.98 3.43 -1.52
C GLY A 40 -1.66 4.65 -0.66
N HIS A 41 -1.15 5.68 -1.33
CA HIS A 41 -0.96 7.00 -0.73
C HIS A 41 -2.32 7.63 -0.43
N LEU A 42 -2.44 8.29 0.72
CA LEU A 42 -3.58 9.15 1.03
C LEU A 42 -3.34 10.52 0.38
N GLU A 43 -4.24 10.93 -0.52
CA GLU A 43 -4.26 12.25 -1.18
C GLU A 43 -4.82 13.35 -0.26
#